data_AF-A0A1Y3W599-F1
#
_entry.id   AF-A0A1Y3W599-F1
#
_cell.length_a   1.000
_cell.length_b   1.000
_cell.length_c   1.000
_cell.angle_alpha   90.00
_cell.angle_beta   90.00
_cell.angle_gamma   90.00
#
_symmetry.space_group_name_H-M   'P 1'
#
loop_
_entity.id
_entity.type
_entity.pdbx_description
1 polymer ?
#
loop_
_entity_poly.entity_id
_entity_poly.type
_entity_poly.pdbx_seq_one_letter_code
_entity_poly.pdbx_strand_id
1 'polypeptide(L)'
;MHCSDNTIRAVQQAAKDRNLTWPLPDDIANAELEQLLFPNKHKASSQYAEPDYPYIHRELARSGVTLTLLWEEYCAKCNETGQKPYMSTQFGERYRRWARVTRATMRIQHKPGDAMQVDWAGDSIPVQDPVTGEQSAAYVSASRNSVLAKPSLPVRKSFHGVAVYF
;
A
#
# COMPACT_ATOMS: atom_id res chain seq x y z
N MET A 1 16.69 -1.20 -27.08
CA MET A 1 16.94 -1.64 -25.70
C MET A 1 17.71 -0.54 -24.98
N HIS A 2 17.29 -0.11 -23.80
CA HIS A 2 18.00 0.91 -23.01
C HIS A 2 18.56 0.25 -21.77
N CYS A 3 19.76 -0.32 -21.89
CA CYS A 3 20.54 -0.80 -20.75
C CYS A 3 21.66 0.21 -20.51
N SER A 4 21.97 0.52 -19.26
CA SER A 4 23.09 1.42 -18.97
C SER A 4 24.42 0.75 -19.35
N ASP A 5 25.39 1.53 -19.83
CA ASP A 5 26.73 1.01 -20.17
C ASP A 5 27.39 0.29 -19.00
N ASN A 6 27.14 0.77 -17.77
CA ASN A 6 27.62 0.13 -16.55
C ASN A 6 27.03 -1.28 -16.37
N THR A 7 25.75 -1.46 -16.71
CA THR A 7 25.09 -2.77 -16.68
C THR A 7 25.70 -3.71 -17.73
N ILE A 8 25.93 -3.23 -18.94
CA ILE A 8 26.51 -4.02 -20.03
C ILE A 8 27.94 -4.46 -19.66
N ARG A 9 28.77 -3.53 -19.17
CA ARG A 9 30.13 -3.82 -18.71
C ARG A 9 30.15 -4.84 -17.57
N ALA A 10 29.26 -4.69 -16.59
CA ALA A 10 29.17 -5.63 -15.47
C ALA A 10 28.81 -7.05 -15.92
N VAL A 11 27.87 -7.19 -16.87
CA VAL A 11 27.49 -8.50 -17.44
C VAL A 11 28.64 -9.10 -18.25
N GLN A 12 29.29 -8.32 -19.11
CA GLN A 12 30.42 -8.79 -19.91
C GLN A 12 31.61 -9.24 -19.05
N GLN A 13 31.91 -8.49 -17.98
CA GLN A 13 32.97 -8.87 -17.05
C GLN A 13 32.61 -10.16 -16.31
N ALA A 14 31.40 -10.26 -15.77
CA ALA A 14 30.93 -11.44 -15.07
C ALA A 14 30.91 -12.71 -15.95
N ALA A 15 30.66 -12.56 -17.26
CA ALA A 15 30.71 -13.64 -18.23
C ALA A 15 32.16 -14.07 -18.53
N LYS A 16 33.07 -13.11 -18.71
CA LYS A 16 34.51 -13.37 -18.90
C LYS A 16 35.13 -14.09 -17.71
N ASP A 17 34.83 -13.63 -16.50
CA ASP A 17 35.36 -14.23 -15.25
C ASP A 17 34.92 -15.70 -15.09
N ARG A 18 33.85 -16.13 -15.78
CA ARG A 18 33.30 -17.49 -15.74
C ARG A 18 33.49 -18.27 -17.03
N ASN A 19 34.30 -17.74 -17.94
CA ASN A 19 34.60 -18.34 -19.24
C ASN A 19 33.34 -18.72 -20.05
N LEU A 20 32.25 -17.96 -19.87
CA LEU A 20 31.04 -18.18 -20.63
C LEU A 20 31.26 -17.73 -22.07
N THR A 21 31.08 -18.67 -22.99
CA THR A 21 31.26 -18.45 -24.42
C THR A 21 29.91 -18.55 -25.12
N TRP A 22 29.69 -17.67 -26.08
CA TRP A 22 28.51 -17.72 -26.93
C TRP A 22 28.77 -18.67 -28.13
N PRO A 23 27.80 -19.48 -28.59
CA PRO A 23 26.42 -19.59 -28.10
C PRO A 23 26.31 -20.33 -26.77
N LEU A 24 25.38 -19.88 -25.93
CA LEU A 24 25.04 -20.60 -24.72
C LEU A 24 24.32 -21.91 -25.09
N PRO A 25 24.50 -22.98 -24.30
CA PRO A 25 23.70 -24.19 -24.40
C PRO A 25 22.18 -23.91 -24.29
N ASP A 26 21.37 -24.64 -25.08
CA ASP A 26 19.90 -24.49 -25.11
C ASP A 26 19.21 -24.96 -23.82
N ASP A 27 19.94 -25.64 -22.93
CA ASP A 27 19.46 -26.17 -21.65
C ASP A 27 19.55 -25.16 -20.49
N ILE A 28 20.21 -24.00 -20.68
CA ILE A 28 20.35 -22.98 -19.65
C ILE A 28 19.16 -22.01 -19.67
N ALA A 29 18.40 -21.99 -18.57
CA ALA A 29 17.34 -21.02 -18.37
C ALA A 29 17.89 -19.63 -17.95
N ASN A 30 17.17 -18.54 -18.27
CA ASN A 30 17.57 -17.18 -17.87
C ASN A 30 17.82 -17.02 -16.37
N ALA A 31 17.05 -17.72 -15.53
CA ALA A 31 17.22 -17.68 -14.08
C ALA A 31 18.54 -18.33 -13.62
N GLU A 32 18.96 -19.41 -14.27
CA GLU A 32 20.22 -20.10 -13.99
C GLU A 32 21.40 -19.26 -14.49
N LEU A 33 21.25 -18.61 -15.66
CA LEU A 33 22.25 -17.68 -16.18
C LEU A 33 22.45 -16.47 -15.25
N GLU A 34 21.37 -15.91 -14.70
CA GLU A 34 21.45 -14.81 -13.74
C GLU A 34 22.15 -15.24 -12.44
N GLN A 35 21.83 -16.43 -11.92
CA GLN A 35 22.52 -16.99 -10.75
C GLN A 35 24.00 -17.26 -11.03
N LEU A 36 24.33 -17.77 -12.22
CA LEU A 36 25.69 -18.04 -12.62
C LEU A 36 26.49 -16.74 -12.70
N LEU A 37 25.96 -15.71 -13.37
CA LEU A 37 26.64 -14.42 -13.54
C LEU A 37 26.71 -13.60 -12.23
N PHE A 38 25.67 -13.65 -11.40
CA PHE A 38 25.53 -12.83 -10.19
C PHE A 38 25.11 -13.64 -8.95
N PRO A 39 25.93 -14.60 -8.50
CA PRO A 39 25.58 -15.52 -7.41
C PRO A 39 25.37 -14.80 -6.06
N ASN A 40 25.97 -13.62 -5.90
CA ASN A 40 25.86 -12.83 -4.66
C ASN A 40 24.73 -11.80 -4.69
N LYS A 41 24.11 -11.50 -5.86
CA LYS A 41 22.94 -10.59 -5.90
C LYS A 41 21.79 -11.13 -5.06
N HIS A 42 21.62 -12.45 -5.01
CA HIS A 42 20.58 -13.12 -4.24
C HIS A 42 21.02 -13.56 -2.82
N LYS A 43 22.33 -13.55 -2.52
CA LYS A 43 22.78 -13.82 -1.13
C LYS A 43 22.40 -12.69 -0.17
N ALA A 44 22.41 -11.44 -0.64
CA ALA A 44 21.94 -10.32 0.17
C ALA A 44 20.46 -10.47 0.55
N SER A 45 19.62 -11.04 -0.31
CA SER A 45 18.22 -11.35 0.05
C SER A 45 18.06 -12.51 1.04
N SER A 46 19.06 -13.38 1.21
CA SER A 46 18.94 -14.56 2.11
C SER A 46 18.99 -14.21 3.60
N GLN A 47 19.51 -13.03 3.96
CA GLN A 47 19.62 -12.61 5.36
C GLN A 47 18.36 -11.90 5.86
N TYR A 48 17.54 -11.38 4.95
CA TYR A 48 16.35 -10.63 5.29
C TYR A 48 15.11 -11.53 5.32
N ALA A 49 14.31 -11.42 6.37
CA ALA A 49 13.05 -12.14 6.45
C ALA A 49 12.04 -11.54 5.46
N GLU A 50 11.46 -12.34 4.58
CA GLU A 50 10.43 -11.82 3.68
C GLU A 50 9.11 -11.58 4.44
N PRO A 51 8.45 -10.42 4.28
CA PRO A 51 7.16 -10.17 4.92
C PRO A 51 6.05 -11.09 4.43
N ASP A 52 5.15 -11.49 5.32
CA ASP A 52 3.92 -12.22 4.97
C ASP A 52 2.88 -11.25 4.41
N TYR A 53 2.91 -11.04 3.09
CA TYR A 53 2.01 -10.08 2.44
C TYR A 53 0.52 -10.41 2.56
N PRO A 54 0.07 -11.67 2.43
CA PRO A 54 -1.32 -12.04 2.69
C PRO A 54 -1.79 -11.70 4.11
N TYR A 55 -0.97 -12.00 5.13
CA TYR A 55 -1.27 -11.63 6.52
C TYR A 55 -1.39 -10.11 6.66
N ILE A 56 -0.38 -9.36 6.20
CA ILE A 56 -0.34 -7.90 6.27
C ILE A 56 -1.59 -7.30 5.61
N HIS A 57 -1.98 -7.82 4.44
CA HIS A 57 -3.14 -7.33 3.71
C HIS A 57 -4.46 -7.55 4.47
N ARG A 58 -4.62 -8.73 5.09
CA ARG A 58 -5.82 -9.05 5.89
C ARG A 58 -5.89 -8.19 7.15
N GLU A 59 -4.79 -8.02 7.87
CA GLU A 59 -4.77 -7.25 9.10
C GLU A 59 -5.01 -5.76 8.85
N LEU A 60 -4.51 -5.21 7.73
CA LEU A 60 -4.79 -3.82 7.33
C LEU A 60 -6.28 -3.56 7.00
N ALA A 61 -7.10 -4.59 6.83
CA ALA A 61 -8.55 -4.43 6.66
C ALA A 61 -9.29 -4.25 8.00
N ARG A 62 -8.62 -4.45 9.15
CA ARG A 62 -9.20 -4.30 10.49
C ARG A 62 -9.10 -2.84 10.94
N SER A 63 -10.09 -2.40 11.72
CA SER A 63 -10.07 -1.06 12.32
C SER A 63 -8.88 -0.90 13.29
N GLY A 64 -8.20 0.25 13.24
CA GLY A 64 -7.09 0.58 14.13
C GLY A 64 -5.73 -0.03 13.76
N VAL A 65 -5.65 -0.90 12.75
CA VAL A 65 -4.37 -1.50 12.32
C VAL A 65 -3.66 -0.60 11.32
N THR A 66 -2.37 -0.35 11.55
CA THR A 66 -1.52 0.45 10.66
C THR A 66 -0.35 -0.37 10.11
N LEU A 67 0.18 0.04 8.96
CA LEU A 67 1.35 -0.60 8.37
C LEU A 67 2.59 -0.47 9.26
N THR A 68 2.67 0.60 10.06
CA THR A 68 3.73 0.79 11.06
C THR A 68 3.65 -0.24 12.17
N LEU A 69 2.45 -0.47 12.73
CA LEU A 69 2.23 -1.49 13.75
C LEU A 69 2.64 -2.89 13.25
N LEU A 70 2.22 -3.24 12.04
CA LEU A 70 2.58 -4.54 11.44
C LEU A 70 4.08 -4.66 11.15
N TRP A 71 4.77 -3.54 10.88
CA TRP A 71 6.22 -3.52 10.73
C TRP A 71 6.93 -3.77 12.07
N GLU A 72 6.44 -3.20 13.16
CA GLU A 72 6.96 -3.45 14.51
C GLU A 72 6.81 -4.92 14.91
N GLU A 73 5.63 -5.51 14.70
CA GLU A 73 5.38 -6.95 14.90
C GLU A 73 6.31 -7.83 14.06
N TYR A 74 6.49 -7.47 12.79
CA TYR A 74 7.42 -8.15 11.89
C TYR A 74 8.86 -8.06 12.42
N CYS A 75 9.31 -6.92 12.94
CA CYS A 75 10.65 -6.76 13.50
C CYS A 75 10.84 -7.61 14.77
N ALA A 76 9.84 -7.67 15.66
CA ALA A 76 9.86 -8.54 16.82
C ALA A 76 10.04 -10.02 16.42
N LYS A 77 9.25 -10.49 15.44
CA LYS A 77 9.35 -11.85 14.91
C LYS A 77 10.72 -12.14 14.25
N CYS A 78 11.30 -11.15 13.57
CA CYS A 78 12.64 -11.29 12.99
C CYS A 78 13.71 -11.46 14.08
N ASN A 79 13.60 -10.70 15.18
CA ASN A 79 14.52 -10.80 16.31
C ASN A 79 14.44 -12.17 16.99
N GLU A 80 13.24 -12.73 17.15
CA GLU A 80 13.04 -14.08 17.71
C GLU A 80 13.64 -15.20 16.84
N THR A 81 13.57 -15.04 15.53
CA THR A 81 14.05 -16.03 14.55
C THR A 81 15.51 -15.81 14.13
N GLY A 82 16.17 -14.76 14.63
CA GLY A 82 17.53 -14.40 14.28
C GLY A 82 17.70 -13.88 12.84
N GLN A 83 16.61 -13.49 12.17
CA GLN A 83 16.63 -12.95 10.83
C GLN A 83 16.72 -11.43 10.84
N LYS A 84 17.28 -10.83 9.78
CA LYS A 84 17.38 -9.38 9.69
C LYS A 84 16.05 -8.77 9.18
N PRO A 85 15.42 -7.84 9.91
CA PRO A 85 14.23 -7.18 9.40
C PRO A 85 14.59 -6.17 8.30
N TYR A 86 13.67 -5.97 7.36
CA TYR A 86 13.69 -4.81 6.47
C TYR A 86 13.38 -3.51 7.24
N MET A 87 13.97 -2.40 6.77
CA MET A 87 13.60 -1.07 7.28
C MET A 87 12.17 -0.72 6.88
N SER A 88 11.49 0.11 7.68
CA SER A 88 10.07 0.45 7.51
C SER A 88 9.71 0.93 6.09
N THR A 89 10.56 1.77 5.48
CA THR A 89 10.39 2.22 4.09
C THR A 89 10.40 1.07 3.10
N GLN A 90 11.39 0.16 3.22
CA GLN A 90 11.54 -1.00 2.34
C GLN A 90 10.38 -1.98 2.53
N PHE A 91 9.99 -2.23 3.78
CA PHE A 91 8.85 -3.06 4.12
C PHE A 91 7.57 -2.56 3.43
N GLY A 92 7.28 -1.25 3.56
CA GLY A 92 6.11 -0.65 2.94
C GLY A 92 6.18 -0.64 1.42
N GLU A 93 7.35 -0.39 0.81
CA GLU A 93 7.51 -0.46 -0.64
C GLU A 93 7.25 -1.86 -1.19
N ARG A 94 7.78 -2.88 -0.52
CA ARG A 94 7.57 -4.28 -0.92
C ARG A 94 6.09 -4.67 -0.81
N TYR A 95 5.42 -4.31 0.29
CA TYR A 95 3.99 -4.53 0.42
C TYR A 95 3.20 -3.83 -0.69
N ARG A 96 3.47 -2.54 -0.96
CA ARG A 96 2.79 -1.79 -2.04
C ARG A 96 3.02 -2.43 -3.42
N ARG A 97 4.24 -2.93 -3.68
CA ARG A 97 4.55 -3.64 -4.93
C ARG A 97 3.73 -4.92 -5.05
N TRP A 98 3.69 -5.73 -3.99
CA TRP A 98 2.87 -6.93 -3.94
C TRP A 98 1.38 -6.61 -4.15
N ALA A 99 0.84 -5.64 -3.42
CA ALA A 99 -0.57 -5.26 -3.50
C ALA A 99 -1.00 -4.76 -4.89
N ARG A 100 -0.10 -4.07 -5.60
CA ARG A 100 -0.33 -3.63 -7.00
C ARG A 100 -0.46 -4.80 -7.97
N VAL A 101 0.40 -5.82 -7.82
CA VAL A 101 0.39 -7.00 -8.69
C VAL A 101 -0.84 -7.86 -8.40
N THR A 102 -1.21 -8.00 -7.13
CA THR A 102 -2.33 -8.84 -6.69
C THR A 102 -3.72 -8.23 -7.00
N ARG A 103 -3.82 -7.06 -7.68
CA ARG A 103 -5.08 -6.30 -7.91
C ARG A 103 -5.95 -6.21 -6.65
N ALA A 104 -5.34 -5.99 -5.49
CA ALA A 104 -6.04 -5.86 -4.23
C ALA A 104 -6.70 -4.48 -4.08
N THR A 105 -7.51 -4.08 -5.06
CA THR A 105 -8.42 -2.93 -4.98
C THR A 105 -9.83 -3.47 -4.83
N MET A 106 -10.32 -3.64 -3.60
CA MET A 106 -11.76 -3.64 -3.37
C MET A 106 -12.27 -2.21 -3.57
N ARG A 107 -12.56 -1.83 -4.82
CA ARG A 107 -13.42 -0.69 -5.11
C ARG A 107 -14.86 -1.18 -4.95
N ILE A 108 -15.50 -0.85 -3.83
CA ILE A 108 -16.94 -1.02 -3.70
C ILE A 108 -17.59 0.05 -4.58
N GLN A 109 -18.15 -0.37 -5.71
CA GLN A 109 -18.93 0.52 -6.56
C GLN A 109 -20.35 0.63 -5.97
N HIS A 110 -20.72 1.81 -5.50
CA HIS A 110 -22.10 2.12 -5.12
C HIS A 110 -22.75 2.94 -6.22
N LYS A 111 -23.93 2.48 -6.67
CA LYS A 111 -24.80 3.29 -7.50
C LYS A 111 -25.43 4.39 -6.61
N PRO A 112 -25.44 5.67 -7.05
CA PRO A 112 -25.97 6.76 -6.25
C PRO A 112 -27.42 6.50 -5.83
N GLY A 113 -27.72 6.65 -4.54
CA GLY A 113 -29.05 6.41 -3.97
C GLY A 113 -29.39 4.95 -3.66
N ASP A 114 -28.57 3.96 -4.05
CA ASP A 114 -28.82 2.54 -3.74
C ASP A 114 -28.37 2.17 -2.32
N ALA A 115 -27.48 2.96 -1.68
CA ALA A 115 -27.05 2.73 -0.30
C ALA A 115 -26.73 4.05 0.42
N MET A 116 -27.19 4.17 1.66
CA MET A 116 -26.86 5.24 2.60
C MET A 116 -25.94 4.68 3.69
N GLN A 117 -24.81 5.32 3.91
CA GLN A 117 -23.90 4.98 5.00
C GLN A 117 -24.18 5.92 6.16
N VAL A 118 -24.42 5.33 7.33
CA VAL A 118 -24.66 6.04 8.59
C VAL A 118 -23.45 5.81 9.47
N ASP A 119 -22.65 6.86 9.66
CA ASP A 119 -21.53 6.84 10.59
C ASP A 119 -22.06 7.23 11.98
N TRP A 120 -21.78 6.39 12.97
CA TRP A 120 -22.11 6.65 14.36
C TRP A 120 -20.90 7.28 15.06
N ALA A 121 -21.10 8.38 15.78
CA ALA A 121 -20.00 9.18 16.34
C ALA A 121 -19.27 8.53 17.54
N GLY A 122 -19.65 7.32 17.95
CA GLY A 122 -19.00 6.58 19.04
C GLY A 122 -19.48 7.00 20.42
N ASP A 123 -19.46 8.30 20.69
CA ASP A 123 -19.75 8.85 22.02
C ASP A 123 -21.04 9.67 22.04
N SER A 124 -21.77 9.59 23.15
CA SER A 124 -22.96 10.42 23.38
C SER A 124 -22.57 11.82 23.83
N ILE A 125 -23.23 12.85 23.29
CA ILE A 125 -23.07 14.24 23.72
C ILE A 125 -24.13 14.56 24.79
N PRO A 126 -23.77 15.12 25.95
CA PRO A 126 -24.75 15.54 26.94
C PRO A 126 -25.54 16.75 26.41
N VAL A 127 -26.86 16.61 26.35
CA VAL A 127 -27.80 17.68 26.00
C VAL A 127 -28.52 18.11 27.26
N GLN A 128 -28.44 19.42 27.55
CA GLN A 128 -29.07 20.03 28.71
C GLN A 128 -30.44 20.58 28.33
N ASP A 129 -31.48 20.20 29.08
CA ASP A 129 -32.80 20.81 28.97
C ASP A 129 -32.71 22.28 29.48
N PRO A 130 -33.07 23.28 28.66
CA PRO A 130 -32.95 24.69 29.03
C PRO A 130 -33.97 25.15 30.09
N VAL A 131 -35.00 24.34 30.38
CA VAL A 131 -36.08 24.64 31.34
C VAL A 131 -35.87 23.90 32.65
N THR A 132 -35.49 22.62 32.61
CA THR A 132 -35.33 21.78 33.82
C THR A 132 -33.88 21.65 34.28
N GLY A 133 -32.90 21.95 33.41
CA GLY A 133 -31.48 21.80 33.70
C GLY A 133 -30.98 20.35 33.70
N GLU A 134 -31.85 19.39 33.45
CA GLU A 134 -31.50 17.96 33.39
C GLU A 134 -30.62 17.65 32.18
N GLN A 135 -29.65 16.75 32.36
CA GLN A 135 -28.77 16.28 31.31
C GLN A 135 -29.24 14.93 30.76
N SER A 136 -29.38 14.84 29.44
CA SER A 136 -29.69 13.60 28.73
C SER A 136 -28.60 13.29 27.71
N ALA A 137 -28.32 12.00 27.50
CA ALA A 137 -27.33 11.56 26.52
C ALA A 137 -27.96 11.56 25.12
N ALA A 138 -27.41 12.33 24.19
CA ALA A 138 -27.82 12.35 22.79
C ALA A 138 -26.80 11.61 21.90
N TYR A 139 -27.32 10.82 20.97
CA TYR A 139 -26.51 10.13 19.97
C TYR A 139 -26.52 10.91 18.66
N VAL A 140 -25.34 11.19 18.13
CA VAL A 140 -25.18 11.87 16.84
C VAL A 140 -24.74 10.86 15.79
N SER A 141 -25.47 10.84 14.68
CA SER A 141 -25.11 10.08 13.49
C SER A 141 -25.05 10.99 12.27
N ALA A 142 -24.03 10.83 11.45
CA ALA A 142 -23.93 11.52 10.17
C ALA A 142 -24.27 10.53 9.05
N SER A 143 -25.20 10.91 8.18
CA SER A 143 -25.49 10.14 6.96
C SER A 143 -24.85 10.82 5.75
N ARG A 144 -24.12 10.07 4.93
CA ARG A 144 -23.63 10.57 3.65
C ARG A 144 -24.29 9.81 2.51
N ASN A 145 -24.77 10.55 1.52
CA ASN A 145 -25.27 9.98 0.28
C ASN A 145 -24.13 9.78 -0.72
N SER A 146 -24.10 8.64 -1.40
CA SER A 146 -23.05 8.28 -2.35
C SER A 146 -23.19 9.05 -3.66
N VAL A 147 -22.67 10.28 -3.73
CA VAL A 147 -22.66 11.09 -4.95
C VAL A 147 -21.32 10.92 -5.68
N LEU A 148 -21.33 10.29 -6.85
CA LEU A 148 -20.21 10.35 -7.79
C LEU A 148 -20.15 11.76 -8.40
N ALA A 149 -19.12 12.54 -8.06
CA ALA A 149 -18.74 13.69 -8.85
C ALA A 149 -18.25 13.19 -10.23
N LYS A 150 -19.07 13.33 -11.28
CA LYS A 150 -18.57 13.23 -12.65
C LYS A 150 -17.52 14.33 -12.85
N PRO A 151 -16.34 14.06 -13.43
CA PRO A 151 -15.38 15.12 -13.72
C PRO A 151 -15.94 15.97 -14.88
N SER A 152 -16.56 17.10 -14.56
CA SER A 152 -16.89 18.12 -15.56
C SER A 152 -15.63 18.92 -15.89
N LEU A 153 -15.31 18.98 -17.19
CA LEU A 153 -14.26 19.77 -17.83
C LEU A 153 -14.16 21.23 -17.28
N PRO A 154 -12.98 21.87 -17.36
CA PRO A 154 -12.77 23.17 -16.74
C PRO A 154 -13.47 24.27 -17.56
N VAL A 155 -14.61 24.75 -17.07
CA VAL A 155 -15.18 26.02 -17.53
C VAL A 155 -14.69 27.11 -16.59
N ARG A 156 -13.91 28.06 -17.14
CA ARG A 156 -13.45 29.28 -16.47
C ARG A 156 -14.66 29.99 -15.82
N LYS A 157 -14.66 30.13 -14.50
CA LYS A 157 -15.59 31.02 -13.81
C LYS A 157 -14.96 32.41 -13.72
N SER A 158 -15.53 33.35 -14.48
CA SER A 158 -15.42 34.77 -14.17
C SER A 158 -16.15 35.04 -12.85
N PHE A 159 -15.47 35.71 -11.92
CA PHE A 159 -16.05 36.22 -10.68
C PHE A 159 -16.96 37.42 -10.99
N HIS A 160 -18.24 37.34 -10.67
CA HIS A 160 -19.11 38.50 -10.37
C HIS A 160 -20.22 38.04 -9.40
N GLY A 161 -20.47 38.84 -8.37
CA GLY A 161 -21.80 38.96 -7.76
C GLY A 161 -22.03 38.26 -6.42
N VAL A 162 -22.01 39.09 -5.37
CA VAL A 162 -22.56 38.85 -4.02
C VAL A 162 -24.08 38.62 -4.09
N ALA A 163 -24.61 37.72 -3.26
CA ALA A 163 -25.99 37.81 -2.79
C ALA A 163 -26.15 37.10 -1.42
N VAL A 164 -26.48 37.91 -0.41
CA VAL A 164 -27.01 37.52 0.90
C VAL A 164 -28.50 37.25 0.73
N TYR A 165 -29.02 36.17 1.32
CA TYR A 165 -30.44 36.06 1.65
C TYR A 165 -30.61 35.37 3.01
N PHE A 166 -31.58 35.91 3.74
CA PHE A 166 -31.96 35.70 5.15
C PHE A 166 -32.09 34.24 5.58
#